data_AF-A0A950RMJ1-F1
#
_entry.id   AF-A0A950RMJ1-F1
#
_cell.length_a   1.000
_cell.length_b   1.000
_cell.length_c   1.000
_cell.angle_alpha   90.00
_cell.angle_beta   90.00
_cell.angle_gamma   90.00
#
_symmetry.space_group_name_H-M   'P 1'
#
loop_
_entity.id
_entity.type
_entity.pdbx_description
1 polymer ?
#
loop_
_entity_poly.entity_id
_entity_poly.type
_entity_poly.pdbx_seq_one_letter_code
_entity_poly.pdbx_strand_id
1 'polypeptide(L)' 'MTTVHRIEAVLSEDGKLVLDHLPFLAGQAVEVIVLPASRSIPPTHPLKGTVLQYDELTGPVAEADWEALP' A
#
# COMPACT_ATOMS: atom_id res chain seq x y z
N MET A 1 9.35 -18.11 -4.83
CA MET A 1 8.29 -17.11 -5.08
C MET A 1 9.01 -15.79 -5.36
N THR A 2 8.81 -15.18 -6.51
CA THR A 2 9.44 -13.91 -6.87
C THR A 2 8.61 -12.76 -6.32
N THR A 3 9.11 -12.10 -5.28
CA THR A 3 8.43 -10.95 -4.68
C THR A 3 8.62 -9.73 -5.58
N VAL A 4 7.53 -9.21 -6.13
CA VAL A 4 7.56 -7.99 -6.96
C VAL A 4 7.30 -6.79 -6.07
N HIS A 5 8.24 -5.86 -6.02
CA HIS A 5 8.08 -4.59 -5.32
C HIS A 5 7.73 -3.49 -6.32
N ARG A 6 6.57 -2.85 -6.14
CA ARG A 6 6.09 -1.74 -6.98
C ARG A 6 6.22 -0.42 -6.21
N ILE A 7 6.89 0.55 -6.82
CA ILE A 7 7.00 1.92 -6.34
C ILE A 7 6.38 2.83 -7.40
N GLU A 8 5.47 3.71 -6.98
CA GLU A 8 4.93 4.76 -7.85
C GLU A 8 5.69 6.05 -7.58
N ALA A 9 6.28 6.63 -8.62
CA ALA A 9 7.06 7.85 -8.53
C ALA A 9 6.77 8.76 -9.74
N VAL A 10 6.86 10.06 -9.51
CA VAL A 10 6.78 11.07 -10.57
C VAL A 10 8.21 11.44 -10.95
N LEU A 11 8.51 11.45 -12.25
CA LEU A 11 9.82 11.89 -12.74
C LEU A 11 10.03 13.36 -12.37
N SER A 12 11.26 13.71 -11.98
CA SER A 12 11.66 15.10 -11.83
C SER A 12 11.68 15.81 -13.20
N GLU A 13 11.66 17.14 -13.19
CA GLU A 13 11.66 17.95 -14.44
C GLU A 13 12.86 17.67 -15.35
N ASP A 14 13.99 17.26 -14.78
CA ASP A 14 15.19 16.87 -15.51
C ASP A 14 15.14 15.42 -16.05
N GLY A 15 14.01 14.74 -15.88
CA GLY A 15 13.77 13.37 -16.36
C GLY A 15 14.43 12.28 -15.52
N LYS A 16 14.93 12.59 -14.33
CA LYS A 16 15.56 11.60 -13.44
C LYS A 16 14.54 10.91 -12.54
N LEU A 17 14.89 9.68 -12.15
CA LEU A 17 14.21 8.91 -11.13
C LEU A 17 15.24 8.44 -10.12
N VAL A 18 15.05 8.81 -8.85
CA VAL A 18 15.88 8.34 -7.73
C VAL A 18 15.06 7.33 -6.95
N LEU A 19 15.57 6.11 -6.85
CA LEU A 19 14.97 5.04 -6.04
C LEU A 19 15.82 4.85 -4.78
N ASP A 20 15.24 5.12 -3.63
CA ASP A 20 15.87 4.95 -2.32
C ASP A 20 15.16 3.86 -1.49
N HIS A 21 15.85 3.40 -0.44
CA HIS A 21 15.32 2.45 0.54
C HIS A 21 14.67 1.18 -0.04
N LEU A 22 15.17 0.68 -1.17
CA LEU A 22 14.68 -0.56 -1.76
C LEU A 22 14.92 -1.76 -0.81
N PRO A 23 13.97 -2.71 -0.71
CA PRO A 23 14.08 -3.87 0.18
C PRO A 23 14.99 -4.97 -0.39
N PHE A 24 16.14 -4.59 -0.95
CA PHE A 24 17.15 -5.51 -1.49
C PHE A 24 18.47 -5.34 -0.74
N LEU A 25 19.18 -6.45 -0.56
CA LEU A 25 20.49 -6.47 0.06
C LEU A 25 21.56 -5.96 -0.91
N ALA A 26 22.64 -5.42 -0.35
CA ALA A 26 23.81 -5.02 -1.12
C ALA A 26 24.35 -6.20 -1.95
N GLY A 27 24.62 -5.95 -3.23
CA GLY A 27 25.13 -6.95 -4.17
C GLY A 27 24.08 -7.86 -4.81
N GLN A 28 22.80 -7.76 -4.43
CA GLN A 28 21.74 -8.45 -5.17
C GLN A 28 21.52 -7.80 -6.54
N ALA A 29 21.47 -8.63 -7.59
CA ALA A 29 21.06 -8.19 -8.91
C ALA A 29 19.57 -7.87 -8.91
N VAL A 30 19.21 -6.70 -9.44
CA VAL A 30 17.82 -6.24 -9.56
C VAL A 30 17.55 -5.80 -11.00
N GLU A 31 16.35 -6.07 -11.48
CA GLU A 31 15.84 -5.59 -12.76
C GLU A 31 14.85 -4.46 -12.50
N VAL A 32 14.96 -3.36 -13.25
CA VAL A 32 14.07 -2.20 -13.13
C VAL A 32 13.27 -2.07 -14.41
N ILE A 33 11.94 -2.11 -14.29
CA ILE A 33 11.01 -1.92 -15.40
C ILE A 33 10.25 -0.62 -15.17
N VAL A 34 10.38 0.34 -16.08
CA VAL A 34 9.69 1.63 -16.02
C VAL A 34 8.50 1.59 -16.97
N LEU A 35 7.31 1.86 -16.43
CA LEU A 35 6.06 1.89 -17.18
C LEU A 35 5.40 3.26 -16.99
N PRO A 36 4.73 3.83 -18.00
CA PRO A 36 3.91 5.01 -17.80
C PRO A 36 2.84 4.70 -16.75
N ALA A 37 2.76 5.54 -15.71
CA ALA A 37 1.74 5.39 -14.68
C ALA A 37 0.38 5.77 -15.29
N SER A 38 -0.44 4.77 -15.60
CA SER A 38 -1.87 4.99 -15.81
C SER A 38 -2.42 5.51 -14.50
N ARG A 39 -2.88 6.76 -14.48
CA ARG A 39 -3.56 7.33 -13.31
C ARG A 39 -4.87 6.58 -13.11
N SER A 40 -4.82 5.42 -12.48
CA SER A 40 -5.98 4.88 -11.78
C SER A 40 -6.16 5.82 -10.61
N ILE A 41 -6.96 6.87 -10.80
CA ILE A 41 -7.46 7.65 -9.68
C ILE A 41 -8.28 6.64 -8.90
N PRO A 42 -7.80 6.14 -7.74
CA PRO A 42 -8.68 5.33 -6.92
C PRO A 42 -9.89 6.23 -6.66
N PRO A 43 -11.12 5.71 -6.82
CA PRO A 43 -12.30 6.53 -6.66
C PRO A 43 -12.15 7.29 -5.34
N THR A 44 -12.25 8.62 -5.39
CA THR A 44 -11.97 9.52 -4.25
C THR A 44 -12.80 9.12 -3.02
N HIS A 45 -13.87 8.37 -3.25
CA HIS A 45 -14.62 7.65 -2.23
C HIS A 45 -15.03 6.27 -2.77
N PRO A 46 -14.25 5.19 -2.53
CA PRO A 46 -14.55 3.86 -3.07
C PRO A 46 -15.88 3.30 -2.54
N LEU A 47 -16.30 3.77 -1.36
CA LEU A 47 -17.53 3.36 -0.67
C LEU A 47 -18.67 4.37 -0.80
N LYS A 48 -18.51 5.45 -1.59
CA LYS A 48 -19.59 6.45 -1.73
C LYS A 48 -20.75 5.86 -2.51
N GLY A 49 -21.91 5.81 -1.87
CA GLY A 49 -23.13 5.22 -2.44
C GLY A 49 -23.26 3.71 -2.21
N THR A 50 -22.28 3.07 -1.58
CA THR A 50 -22.43 1.67 -1.14
C THR A 50 -23.16 1.64 0.20
N VAL A 51 -24.15 0.76 0.34
CA VAL A 51 -24.76 0.45 1.62
C VAL A 51 -23.78 -0.39 2.43
N LEU A 52 -23.29 0.14 3.54
CA LEU A 52 -22.45 -0.61 4.47
C LEU A 52 -23.35 -1.38 5.44
N GLN A 53 -23.25 -2.70 5.42
CA GLN A 53 -23.81 -3.54 6.48
C GLN A 53 -22.76 -3.64 7.58
N TYR A 54 -23.17 -3.24 8.78
CA TYR A 54 -22.37 -3.40 9.97
C TYR A 54 -22.93 -4.56 10.79
N ASP A 55 -22.16 -5.64 10.86
CA ASP A 55 -22.48 -6.74 11.75
C ASP A 55 -21.95 -6.40 13.15
N GLU A 56 -22.82 -6.48 14.16
CA GLU A 56 -22.48 -6.27 15.59
C GLU A 56 -21.72 -4.97 15.91
N LEU A 57 -22.22 -3.83 15.42
CA LEU A 57 -21.68 -2.46 15.66
C LEU A 57 -21.26 -2.17 17.10
N THR A 58 -22.00 -2.69 18.07
CA THR A 58 -21.79 -2.48 19.51
C THR A 58 -21.72 -3.82 20.26
N GLY A 59 -21.30 -4.88 19.59
CA GLY A 59 -21.08 -6.18 20.23
C GLY A 59 -20.08 -6.05 21.38
N PRO A 60 -20.24 -6.82 22.46
CA PRO A 60 -19.27 -6.83 23.54
C PRO A 60 -17.92 -7.30 22.98
N VAL A 61 -16.88 -6.48 23.15
CA VAL A 61 -15.50 -6.91 22.92
C VAL A 61 -15.17 -7.98 23.96
N ALA A 62 -14.67 -9.14 23.53
CA ALA A 62 -14.36 -10.20 24.46
C ALA A 62 -13.29 -9.74 25.46
N GLU A 63 -13.40 -10.16 26.72
CA GLU A 63 -12.47 -9.77 27.78
C GLU A 63 -11.01 -10.12 27.44
N ALA A 64 -10.81 -11.19 26.66
CA ALA A 64 -9.52 -11.65 26.16
C ALA A 64 -8.89 -10.74 25.07
N ASP A 65 -9.70 -9.90 24.40
CA ASP A 65 -9.22 -8.95 23.38
C ASP A 65 -8.79 -7.61 24.00
N TRP A 66 -9.04 -7.42 25.29
CA TRP A 66 -8.46 -6.34 26.08
C TRP A 66 -7.06 -6.73 26.54
N GLU A 67 -6.04 -6.52 25.71
CA GLU A 67 -4.66 -6.47 26.20
C GLU A 67 -4.42 -5.16 26.98
N ALA A 68 -5.00 -5.07 28.18
CA ALA A 68 -4.43 -4.25 29.24
C ALA A 68 -3.37 -5.12 29.94
N LEU A 69 -2.18 -5.22 29.34
CA LEU A 69 -1.03 -5.79 30.03
C LEU A 69 -0.75 -4.94 31.29
N PRO A 70 -0.70 -5.53 32.50
CA PRO A 70 -0.34 -4.83 33.72
C PRO A 70 1.12 -4.36 33.75
#